data_AF-A0A7K1AX13-F1
#
_entry.id   AF-A0A7K1AX13-F1
#
_cell.length_a   1.000
_cell.length_b   1.000
_cell.length_c   1.000
_cell.angle_alpha   90.00
_cell.angle_beta   90.00
_cell.angle_gamma   90.00
#
_symmetry.space_group_name_H-M   'P 1'
#
loop_
_entity.id
_entity.type
_entity.pdbx_description
1 polymer ?
#
loop_
_entity_poly.entity_id
_entity_poly.type
_entity_poly.pdbx_seq_one_letter_code
_entity_poly.pdbx_strand_id
1 'polypeptide(L)'
;MSSTFAYGDKILLIDGKQRRYLMNLTEGAEFHIHAGYVSHSEILGQPEGFRLQSTKGARYIVLRPTLEDFVVEMPRGAQVIYPKDLAPICMLADIGPGVKVLESGVGSGALSMTMLRYGAEITGYELREDFANRAITNVRSFLGEEALSRYHVQVRDCYEGIDEGDIDRV
;
A
#
# COMPACT_ATOMS: atom_id res chain seq x y z
N MET A 1 12.97 -11.65 -12.02
CA MET A 1 12.31 -12.48 -13.06
C MET A 1 11.05 -11.75 -13.47
N SER A 2 10.82 -11.52 -14.76
CA SER A 2 9.57 -10.91 -15.25
C SER A 2 8.46 -11.93 -15.08
N SER A 3 7.67 -11.79 -14.01
CA SER A 3 6.46 -12.57 -13.82
C SER A 3 5.32 -11.92 -14.62
N THR A 4 4.58 -12.75 -15.33
CA THR A 4 3.34 -12.34 -16.00
C THR A 4 2.29 -11.96 -14.95
N PHE A 5 1.29 -11.16 -15.33
CA PHE A 5 0.19 -10.84 -14.44
C PHE A 5 -0.75 -12.02 -14.20
N ALA A 6 -1.22 -12.16 -12.96
CA ALA A 6 -2.22 -13.14 -12.54
C ALA A 6 -3.40 -12.47 -11.84
N TYR A 7 -4.55 -13.14 -11.77
CA TYR A 7 -5.65 -12.64 -10.95
C TYR A 7 -5.24 -12.53 -9.47
N GLY A 8 -5.72 -11.49 -8.81
CA GLY A 8 -5.28 -11.09 -7.47
C GLY A 8 -4.10 -10.12 -7.48
N ASP A 9 -3.34 -10.01 -8.57
CA ASP A 9 -2.25 -9.03 -8.66
C ASP A 9 -2.81 -7.61 -8.54
N LYS A 10 -2.09 -6.76 -7.79
CA LYS A 10 -2.31 -5.33 -7.81
C LYS A 10 -1.62 -4.74 -9.02
N ILE A 11 -2.34 -3.95 -9.80
CA ILE A 11 -1.86 -3.35 -11.04
C ILE A 11 -2.03 -1.84 -11.01
N LEU A 12 -1.18 -1.16 -11.77
CA LEU A 12 -1.20 0.26 -12.02
C LEU A 12 -1.30 0.51 -13.52
N LEU A 13 -2.37 1.15 -13.96
CA LEU A 13 -2.47 1.65 -15.33
C LEU A 13 -1.98 3.11 -15.37
N ILE A 14 -1.02 3.39 -16.25
CA ILE A 14 -0.52 4.74 -16.49
C ILE A 14 -0.91 5.16 -17.91
N ASP A 15 -1.67 6.24 -18.03
CA ASP A 15 -2.09 6.76 -19.32
C ASP A 15 -1.07 7.73 -19.95
N GLY A 16 -1.32 8.18 -21.18
CA GLY A 16 -0.47 9.15 -21.87
C GLY A 16 -0.35 10.53 -21.19
N LYS A 17 -1.21 10.84 -20.22
CA LYS A 17 -1.18 12.06 -19.40
C LYS A 17 -0.55 11.83 -18.01
N GLN A 18 0.07 10.67 -17.79
CA GLN A 18 0.65 10.25 -16.51
C GLN A 18 -0.37 10.13 -15.37
N ARG A 19 -1.66 9.99 -15.69
CA ARG A 19 -2.68 9.63 -14.68
C ARG A 19 -2.51 8.16 -14.31
N ARG A 20 -2.65 7.88 -13.03
CA ARG A 20 -2.43 6.56 -12.43
C ARG A 20 -3.75 5.99 -11.95
N TYR A 21 -3.97 4.72 -12.22
CA TYR A 21 -5.18 4.00 -11.81
C TYR A 21 -4.78 2.70 -11.15
N LEU A 22 -4.95 2.63 -9.83
CA LEU A 22 -4.63 1.48 -9.02
C LEU A 22 -5.86 0.57 -8.89
N MET A 23 -5.68 -0.73 -9.15
CA MET A 23 -6.74 -1.72 -8.97
C MET A 23 -6.18 -3.12 -8.75
N ASN A 24 -7.04 -4.07 -8.37
CA ASN A 24 -6.70 -5.49 -8.37
C ASN A 24 -7.20 -6.12 -9.67
N LEU A 25 -6.40 -7.04 -10.22
CA LEU A 25 -6.80 -7.82 -11.39
C LEU A 25 -7.80 -8.90 -10.96
N THR A 26 -9.08 -8.65 -11.23
CA THR A 26 -10.19 -9.56 -10.93
C THR A 26 -10.72 -10.26 -12.18
N GLU A 27 -11.09 -11.53 -12.07
CA GLU A 27 -11.71 -12.30 -13.14
C GLU A 27 -13.06 -11.69 -13.57
N GLY A 28 -13.30 -11.62 -14.89
CA GLY A 28 -14.53 -11.06 -15.48
C GLY A 28 -14.73 -9.56 -15.30
N ALA A 29 -13.80 -8.85 -14.64
CA ALA A 29 -13.93 -7.42 -14.39
C ALA A 29 -13.41 -6.55 -15.54
N GLU A 30 -13.90 -5.32 -15.57
CA GLU A 30 -13.55 -4.30 -16.56
C GLU A 30 -13.20 -2.98 -15.85
N PHE A 31 -12.19 -2.29 -16.38
CA PHE A 31 -11.85 -0.95 -15.96
C PHE A 31 -12.47 0.08 -16.91
N HIS A 32 -13.41 0.89 -16.39
CA HIS A 32 -14.19 1.86 -17.18
C HIS A 32 -13.68 3.29 -17.03
N ILE A 33 -13.50 3.99 -18.15
CA ILE A 33 -13.21 5.42 -18.20
C ILE A 33 -13.96 6.12 -19.35
N HIS A 34 -13.88 7.46 -19.41
CA HIS A 34 -14.48 8.25 -20.50
C HIS A 34 -14.07 7.79 -21.92
N ALA A 35 -12.84 7.27 -22.08
CA ALA A 35 -12.33 6.73 -23.34
C ALA A 35 -12.55 5.21 -23.49
N GLY A 36 -13.68 4.70 -23.00
CA GLY A 36 -14.04 3.28 -23.11
C GLY A 36 -13.56 2.46 -21.93
N TYR A 37 -13.40 1.16 -22.13
CA TYR A 37 -13.01 0.23 -21.08
C TYR A 37 -11.84 -0.65 -21.51
N VAL A 38 -11.26 -1.32 -20.54
CA VAL A 38 -10.21 -2.33 -20.67
C VAL A 38 -10.68 -3.58 -19.95
N SER A 39 -10.64 -4.76 -20.58
CA SER A 39 -10.96 -6.00 -19.89
C SER A 39 -9.75 -6.51 -19.11
N HIS A 40 -9.98 -7.00 -17.90
CA HIS A 40 -8.91 -7.60 -17.09
C HIS A 40 -8.32 -8.86 -17.74
N SER A 41 -9.09 -9.58 -18.55
CA SER A 41 -8.59 -10.75 -19.29
C SER A 41 -7.51 -10.39 -20.31
N GLU A 42 -7.48 -9.15 -20.81
CA GLU A 42 -6.43 -8.68 -21.74
C GLU A 42 -5.09 -8.45 -21.03
N ILE A 43 -5.10 -8.30 -19.70
CA ILE A 43 -3.92 -8.08 -18.87
C ILE A 43 -3.35 -9.41 -18.36
N LEU A 44 -4.22 -10.41 -18.15
CA LEU A 44 -3.84 -11.73 -17.66
C LEU A 44 -2.75 -12.36 -18.55
N GLY A 45 -1.69 -12.87 -17.95
CA GLY A 45 -0.60 -13.54 -18.65
C GLY A 45 0.37 -12.59 -19.39
N GLN A 46 0.12 -11.27 -19.39
CA GLN A 46 1.02 -10.31 -20.02
C GLN A 46 2.23 -9.99 -19.11
N PRO A 47 3.40 -9.68 -19.71
CA PRO A 47 4.55 -9.24 -18.94
C PRO A 47 4.35 -7.79 -18.44
N GLU A 48 5.02 -7.46 -17.34
CA GLU A 48 5.01 -6.10 -16.81
C GLU A 48 5.60 -5.07 -17.80
N GLY A 49 5.00 -3.89 -17.88
CA GLY A 49 5.42 -2.80 -18.77
C GLY A 49 4.84 -2.88 -20.19
N PHE A 50 3.99 -3.86 -20.48
CA PHE A 50 3.32 -3.95 -21.77
C PHE A 50 2.33 -2.80 -21.97
N ARG A 51 1.99 -2.56 -23.25
CA ARG A 51 1.05 -1.52 -23.65
C ARG A 51 -0.33 -2.12 -23.90
N LEU A 52 -1.34 -1.44 -23.39
CA LEU A 52 -2.73 -1.84 -23.48
C LEU A 52 -3.55 -0.71 -24.10
N GLN A 53 -4.59 -1.06 -24.86
CA GLN A 53 -5.45 -0.09 -25.52
C GLN A 53 -6.90 -0.30 -25.07
N SER A 54 -7.60 0.76 -24.68
CA SER A 54 -9.03 0.69 -24.39
C SER A 54 -9.86 0.54 -25.68
N THR A 55 -11.13 0.19 -25.52
CA THR A 55 -12.09 0.05 -26.64
C THR A 55 -12.32 1.33 -27.46
N LYS A 56 -11.97 2.52 -26.95
CA LYS A 56 -11.97 3.79 -27.72
C LYS A 56 -10.57 4.33 -28.03
N GLY A 57 -9.55 3.49 -27.92
CA GLY A 57 -8.21 3.78 -28.43
C GLY A 57 -7.24 4.46 -27.48
N ALA A 58 -7.61 4.72 -26.21
CA ALA A 58 -6.69 5.26 -25.22
C ALA A 58 -5.62 4.23 -24.85
N ARG A 59 -4.38 4.68 -24.70
CA ARG A 59 -3.22 3.80 -24.45
C ARG A 59 -2.76 3.88 -23.01
N TYR A 60 -2.39 2.73 -22.45
CA TYR A 60 -1.89 2.58 -21.10
C TYR A 60 -0.59 1.76 -21.09
N ILE A 61 0.23 1.99 -20.08
CA ILE A 61 1.27 1.08 -19.64
C ILE A 61 0.77 0.40 -18.37
N VAL A 62 0.91 -0.92 -18.29
CA VAL A 62 0.50 -1.70 -17.10
C VAL A 62 1.72 -2.10 -16.29
N LEU A 63 1.76 -1.72 -15.02
CA LEU A 63 2.86 -2.00 -14.10
C LEU A 63 2.35 -2.62 -12.80
N ARG A 64 3.23 -3.21 -12.01
CA ARG A 64 2.98 -3.44 -10.59
C ARG A 64 3.24 -2.13 -9.84
N PRO A 65 2.36 -1.74 -8.90
CA PRO A 65 2.52 -0.49 -8.17
C PRO A 65 3.72 -0.54 -7.24
N THR A 66 4.44 0.58 -7.14
CA THR A 66 5.38 0.82 -6.05
C THR A 66 4.63 1.12 -4.75
N LEU A 67 5.35 1.21 -3.62
CA LEU A 67 4.72 1.67 -2.37
C LEU A 67 4.24 3.11 -2.48
N GLU A 68 4.94 3.94 -3.25
CA GLU A 68 4.53 5.32 -3.48
C GLU A 68 3.19 5.39 -4.21
N ASP A 69 3.04 4.62 -5.30
CA ASP A 69 1.77 4.48 -6.01
C ASP A 69 0.64 4.06 -5.07
N PHE A 70 0.91 3.06 -4.23
CA PHE A 70 -0.10 2.56 -3.29
C PHE A 70 -0.45 3.61 -2.24
N VAL A 71 0.52 4.25 -1.60
CA VAL A 71 0.26 5.28 -0.58
C VAL A 71 -0.57 6.43 -1.15
N VAL A 72 -0.31 6.84 -2.40
CA VAL A 72 -1.04 7.92 -3.07
C VAL A 72 -2.48 7.55 -3.41
N GLU A 73 -2.75 6.29 -3.76
CA GLU A 73 -4.05 5.85 -4.28
C GLU A 73 -4.88 4.97 -3.31
N MET A 74 -4.29 4.51 -2.20
CA MET A 74 -4.94 3.55 -1.30
C MET A 74 -6.21 4.12 -0.66
N PRO A 75 -7.16 3.27 -0.25
CA PRO A 75 -8.29 3.70 0.56
C PRO A 75 -7.82 4.30 1.89
N ARG A 76 -8.34 5.49 2.21
CA ARG A 76 -7.97 6.23 3.43
C ARG A 76 -9.18 6.45 4.32
N GLY A 77 -9.02 6.15 5.61
CA GLY A 77 -9.94 6.61 6.66
C GLY A 77 -9.48 7.92 7.31
N ALA A 78 -8.16 8.17 7.25
CA ALA A 78 -7.48 9.29 7.88
C ALA A 78 -6.53 9.98 6.88
N GLN A 79 -6.10 11.20 7.22
CA GLN A 79 -5.01 11.85 6.47
C GLN A 79 -3.73 11.02 6.61
N VAL A 80 -3.00 10.87 5.49
CA VAL A 80 -1.75 10.09 5.45
C VAL A 80 -0.54 11.01 5.35
N ILE A 81 0.59 10.52 5.87
CA ILE A 81 1.91 11.08 5.58
C ILE A 81 2.27 10.70 4.13
N TYR A 82 2.67 11.69 3.34
CA TYR A 82 2.97 11.49 1.92
C TYR A 82 4.42 11.02 1.71
N PRO A 83 4.72 10.38 0.56
CA PRO A 83 6.05 9.83 0.23
C PRO A 83 7.22 10.78 0.47
N LYS A 84 7.02 12.09 0.24
CA LYS A 84 8.04 13.11 0.47
C LYS A 84 8.56 13.15 1.92
N ASP A 85 7.72 12.77 2.88
CA ASP A 85 8.05 12.77 4.31
C ASP A 85 8.30 11.35 4.83
N LEU A 86 7.67 10.32 4.24
CA LEU A 86 7.83 8.93 4.66
C LEU A 86 9.30 8.47 4.63
N ALA A 87 10.00 8.71 3.53
CA ALA A 87 11.40 8.30 3.39
C ALA A 87 12.33 9.08 4.34
N PRO A 88 12.25 10.43 4.46
CA PRO A 88 12.99 11.16 5.48
C PRO A 88 12.72 10.72 6.91
N ILE A 89 11.46 10.44 7.29
CA ILE A 89 11.14 9.94 8.64
C ILE A 89 11.88 8.64 8.91
N CYS A 90 11.81 7.67 7.99
CA CYS A 90 12.49 6.39 8.16
C CYS A 90 14.02 6.55 8.23
N MET A 91 14.58 7.48 7.45
CA MET A 91 16.01 7.78 7.47
C MET A 91 16.44 8.44 8.79
N LEU A 92 15.70 9.45 9.26
CA LEU A 92 16.03 10.19 10.48
C LEU A 92 15.84 9.34 11.74
N ALA A 93 14.83 8.47 11.73
CA ALA A 93 14.59 7.52 12.81
C ALA A 93 15.45 6.25 12.70
N ASP A 94 16.37 6.15 11.72
CA ASP A 94 17.26 5.01 11.53
C ASP A 94 16.50 3.66 11.50
N ILE A 95 15.42 3.62 10.72
CA ILE A 95 14.56 2.44 10.59
C ILE A 95 15.22 1.39 9.71
N GLY A 96 15.24 0.14 10.18
CA GLY A 96 15.81 -0.99 9.48
C GLY A 96 15.31 -2.34 10.01
N PRO A 97 15.92 -3.45 9.54
CA PRO A 97 15.51 -4.80 9.94
C PRO A 97 15.61 -5.02 11.46
N GLY A 98 14.50 -5.47 12.07
CA GLY A 98 14.43 -5.82 13.49
C GLY A 98 14.31 -4.65 14.46
N VAL A 99 14.31 -3.40 13.97
CA VAL A 99 14.05 -2.22 14.80
C VAL A 99 12.61 -2.28 15.31
N LYS A 100 12.42 -2.19 16.63
CA LYS A 100 11.10 -2.19 17.28
C LYS A 100 10.57 -0.77 17.39
N VAL A 101 9.47 -0.50 16.72
CA VAL A 101 8.87 0.84 16.63
C VAL A 101 7.51 0.85 17.30
N LEU A 102 7.28 1.83 18.17
CA LEU A 102 5.94 2.20 18.56
C LEU A 102 5.40 3.25 17.60
N GLU A 103 4.26 3.00 16.98
CA GLU A 103 3.56 4.00 16.17
C GLU A 103 2.23 4.33 16.84
N SER A 104 2.00 5.60 17.21
CA SER A 104 0.70 6.02 17.74
C SER A 104 -0.04 6.91 16.75
N GLY A 105 -1.29 6.55 16.49
CA GLY A 105 -2.05 7.04 15.34
C GLY A 105 -1.59 6.34 14.06
N VAL A 106 -1.97 5.07 13.90
CA VAL A 106 -1.63 4.28 12.69
C VAL A 106 -2.39 4.78 11.46
N GLY A 107 -3.57 5.37 11.66
CA GLY A 107 -4.38 5.99 10.62
C GLY A 107 -4.72 5.03 9.48
N SER A 108 -4.23 5.30 8.27
CA SER A 108 -4.42 4.41 7.11
C SER A 108 -3.22 3.51 6.81
N GLY A 109 -2.18 3.50 7.67
CA GLY A 109 -1.03 2.60 7.59
C GLY A 109 0.09 3.02 6.63
N ALA A 110 0.15 4.29 6.20
CA ALA A 110 1.18 4.74 5.23
C ALA A 110 2.61 4.65 5.81
N LEU A 111 2.80 5.16 7.03
CA LEU A 111 4.08 5.09 7.73
C LEU A 111 4.38 3.65 8.16
N SER A 112 3.39 2.95 8.73
CA SER A 112 3.48 1.52 9.05
C SER A 112 4.00 0.69 7.89
N MET A 113 3.39 0.78 6.70
CA MET A 113 3.84 0.04 5.52
C MET A 113 5.27 0.40 5.10
N THR A 114 5.67 1.66 5.25
CA THR A 114 7.03 2.10 4.90
C THR A 114 8.05 1.47 5.85
N MET A 115 7.81 1.54 7.15
CA MET A 115 8.68 0.95 8.17
C MET A 115 8.72 -0.59 8.08
N LEU A 116 7.58 -1.24 7.85
CA LEU A 116 7.51 -2.69 7.61
C LEU A 116 8.31 -3.12 6.39
N ARG A 117 8.31 -2.32 5.32
CA ARG A 117 9.09 -2.57 4.10
C ARG A 117 10.59 -2.40 4.35
N TYR A 118 10.99 -1.59 5.33
CA TYR A 118 12.37 -1.43 5.78
C TYR A 118 12.80 -2.54 6.74
N GLY A 119 11.85 -3.39 7.17
CA GLY A 119 12.11 -4.57 8.01
C GLY A 119 11.83 -4.36 9.50
N ALA A 120 11.22 -3.24 9.90
CA ALA A 120 10.88 -2.97 11.29
C ALA A 120 9.81 -3.92 11.85
N GLU A 121 9.78 -4.05 13.18
CA GLU A 121 8.68 -4.63 13.94
C GLU A 121 7.89 -3.49 14.57
N ILE A 122 6.58 -3.47 14.41
CA ILE A 122 5.75 -2.33 14.80
C ILE A 122 4.70 -2.76 15.81
N THR A 123 4.66 -2.06 16.94
CA THR A 123 3.51 -2.00 17.83
C THR A 123 2.75 -0.70 17.55
N GLY A 124 1.54 -0.82 17.02
CA GLY A 124 0.70 0.31 16.66
C GLY A 124 -0.38 0.57 17.72
N TYR A 125 -0.49 1.79 18.25
CA TYR A 125 -1.61 2.21 19.09
C TYR A 125 -2.53 3.11 18.28
N GLU A 126 -3.80 2.72 18.17
CA GLU A 126 -4.81 3.48 17.44
C GLU A 126 -6.08 3.60 18.27
N LEU A 127 -6.56 4.83 18.49
CA LEU A 127 -7.75 5.06 19.30
C LEU A 127 -9.01 4.56 18.58
N ARG A 128 -9.01 4.61 17.24
CA ARG A 128 -10.18 4.31 16.41
C ARG A 128 -10.10 2.93 15.77
N GLU A 129 -10.98 2.04 16.19
CA GLU A 129 -11.06 0.67 15.67
C GLU A 129 -11.22 0.61 14.13
N ASP A 130 -11.99 1.54 13.54
CA ASP A 130 -12.15 1.59 12.09
C ASP A 130 -10.85 1.97 11.35
N PHE A 131 -10.00 2.78 11.97
CA PHE A 131 -8.67 3.13 11.46
C PHE A 131 -7.69 1.99 11.64
N ALA A 132 -7.68 1.34 12.81
CA ALA A 132 -6.87 0.14 13.06
C ALA A 132 -7.16 -0.94 12.00
N ASN A 133 -8.44 -1.25 11.77
CA ASN A 133 -8.87 -2.21 10.76
C ASN A 133 -8.48 -1.78 9.33
N ARG A 134 -8.57 -0.48 9.02
CA ARG A 134 -8.15 0.06 7.72
C ARG A 134 -6.65 -0.12 7.50
N ALA A 135 -5.82 0.24 8.49
CA ALA A 135 -4.37 0.12 8.40
C ALA A 135 -3.94 -1.35 8.21
N ILE A 136 -4.49 -2.28 9.00
CA ILE A 136 -4.23 -3.72 8.86
C ILE A 136 -4.63 -4.22 7.46
N THR A 137 -5.79 -3.79 6.96
CA THR A 137 -6.25 -4.14 5.61
C THR A 137 -5.32 -3.61 4.53
N ASN A 138 -4.85 -2.37 4.65
CA ASN A 138 -3.93 -1.76 3.68
C ASN A 138 -2.55 -2.44 3.70
N VAL A 139 -1.99 -2.70 4.89
CA VAL A 139 -0.73 -3.45 5.06
C VAL A 139 -0.84 -4.83 4.42
N ARG A 140 -1.89 -5.60 4.74
CA ARG A 140 -2.15 -6.91 4.13
C ARG A 140 -2.26 -6.81 2.61
N SER A 141 -3.00 -5.82 2.11
CA SER A 141 -3.29 -5.68 0.68
C SER A 141 -2.06 -5.35 -0.17
N PHE A 142 -1.05 -4.69 0.41
CA PHE A 142 0.13 -4.25 -0.34
C PHE A 142 1.40 -5.05 -0.01
N LEU A 143 1.66 -5.34 1.27
CA LEU A 143 2.85 -6.07 1.71
C LEU A 143 2.61 -7.58 1.89
N GLY A 144 1.36 -8.03 1.84
CA GLY A 144 0.98 -9.44 2.00
C GLY A 144 0.79 -9.86 3.46
N GLU A 145 0.30 -11.08 3.66
CA GLU A 145 -0.03 -11.63 4.98
C GLU A 145 1.20 -11.75 5.90
N GLU A 146 2.38 -12.06 5.32
CA GLU A 146 3.62 -12.21 6.07
C GLU A 146 4.01 -10.94 6.83
N ALA A 147 3.71 -9.76 6.28
CA ALA A 147 4.01 -8.48 6.94
C ALA A 147 3.25 -8.31 8.27
N LEU A 148 2.11 -8.98 8.44
CA LEU A 148 1.31 -8.91 9.67
C LEU A 148 1.99 -9.64 10.85
N SER A 149 2.95 -10.53 10.58
CA SER A 149 3.76 -11.14 11.65
C SER A 149 4.62 -10.14 12.41
N ARG A 150 4.88 -8.97 11.82
CA ARG A 150 5.68 -7.86 12.38
C ARG A 150 4.84 -6.60 12.64
N TYR A 151 3.51 -6.69 12.59
CA TYR A 151 2.60 -5.55 12.70
C TYR A 151 1.48 -5.83 13.70
N HIS A 152 1.66 -5.35 14.93
CA HIS A 152 0.74 -5.57 16.05
C HIS A 152 -0.01 -4.28 16.38
N VAL A 153 -1.25 -4.15 15.92
CA VAL A 153 -2.08 -2.97 16.20
C VAL A 153 -3.03 -3.24 17.36
N GLN A 154 -3.06 -2.34 18.33
CA GLN A 154 -3.93 -2.35 19.49
C GLN A 154 -4.88 -1.16 19.44
N VAL A 155 -6.16 -1.38 19.75
CA VAL A 155 -7.12 -0.29 19.93
C VAL A 155 -6.89 0.32 21.32
N ARG A 156 -6.12 1.41 21.38
CA ARG A 156 -5.59 1.95 22.62
C ARG A 156 -5.30 3.45 22.51
N ASP A 157 -5.52 4.16 23.61
CA ASP A 157 -5.10 5.55 23.77
C ASP A 157 -3.64 5.59 24.28
N CYS A 158 -2.75 6.25 23.53
CA CYS A 158 -1.36 6.44 23.97
C CYS A 158 -1.21 7.43 25.12
N TYR A 159 -2.18 8.34 25.31
CA TYR A 159 -2.18 9.28 26.43
C TYR A 159 -2.45 8.59 27.77
N GLU A 160 -3.02 7.38 27.77
CA GLU A 160 -3.17 6.54 28.96
C GLU A 160 -1.87 5.82 29.36
N GLY A 161 -0.83 5.92 28.54
CA GLY A 161 0.48 5.34 28.78
C GLY A 161 0.88 4.26 27.76
N ILE A 162 2.18 4.05 27.67
CA ILE A 162 2.83 3.07 26.79
C ILE A 162 3.47 2.02 27.70
N ASP A 163 2.92 0.81 27.71
CA ASP A 163 3.42 -0.29 28.57
C ASP A 163 4.45 -1.16 27.85
N GLU A 164 4.75 -0.85 26.59
CA GLU A 164 5.72 -1.57 25.78
C GLU A 164 7.14 -1.30 26.32
N GLY A 165 7.83 -2.36 26.77
CA GLY A 165 9.12 -2.22 27.43
C GLY A 165 10.31 -2.02 26.48
N ASP A 166 10.37 -2.79 25.40
CA ASP A 166 11.54 -2.88 24.51
C ASP A 166 11.24 -2.23 23.15
N ILE A 167 11.29 -0.89 23.12
CA ILE A 167 11.09 -0.06 21.93
C ILE A 167 12.38 0.67 21.59
N ASP A 168 12.78 0.61 20.31
CA ASP A 168 13.92 1.35 19.79
C ASP A 168 13.54 2.77 19.34
N ARG A 169 12.34 2.96 18.77
CA ARG A 169 11.87 4.22 18.18
C ARG A 169 10.38 4.47 18.44
N VAL A 170 10.00 5.74 18.58
CA VAL A 170 8.61 6.21 18.74
C VAL A 170 8.31 7.26 17.68
#